data_AF-A0A9Q5G5R1-F1
#
_entry.id   AF-A0A9Q5G5R1-F1
#
_cell.length_a   1.000
_cell.length_b   1.000
_cell.length_c   1.000
_cell.angle_alpha   90.00
_cell.angle_beta   90.00
_cell.angle_gamma   90.00
#
_symmetry.space_group_name_H-M   'P 1'
#
loop_
_entity.id
_entity.type
_entity.pdbx_description
1 polymer ?
#
loop_
_entity_poly.entity_id
_entity_poly.type
_entity_poly.pdbx_seq_one_letter_code
_entity_poly.pdbx_strand_id
1 'polypeptide(L)'
;MKKNDKKRKLKYAISTVFFLIVTILDVFDLYNDIFNGRGHTIKDLIWLVILILATCGNYYLMKDVGTIDDDDERDAYVEMKTNSMMFNILNWIIIIASIVFSVWGVILYSRNGNETLAFTLIIIGAVLSAIWILTIIINFIVWAVNYHKN
;
A
#
# COMPACT_ATOMS: atom_id res chain seq x y z
N MET A 1 12.99 2.76 24.30
CA MET A 1 12.85 3.85 23.29
C MET A 1 12.79 5.24 23.95
N LYS A 2 13.51 6.26 23.46
CA LYS A 2 13.47 7.63 24.02
C LYS A 2 12.10 8.29 23.75
N LYS A 3 11.66 9.21 24.62
CA LYS A 3 10.35 9.90 24.52
C LYS A 3 10.13 10.60 23.16
N ASN A 4 11.19 11.16 22.59
CA ASN A 4 11.16 11.80 21.27
C ASN A 4 10.95 10.81 20.11
N ASP A 5 11.56 9.63 20.18
CA ASP A 5 11.39 8.58 19.17
C ASP A 5 9.97 8.02 19.23
N LYS A 6 9.39 7.90 20.44
CA LYS A 6 8.00 7.45 20.64
C LYS A 6 7.00 8.41 19.99
N LYS A 7 7.23 9.71 20.13
CA LYS A 7 6.42 10.75 19.49
C LYS A 7 6.56 10.74 17.95
N ARG A 8 7.78 10.55 17.43
CA ARG A 8 8.04 10.48 15.99
C ARG A 8 7.40 9.25 15.35
N LYS A 9 7.54 8.07 15.98
CA LYS A 9 6.94 6.82 15.54
C LYS A 9 5.42 6.92 15.46
N LEU A 10 4.79 7.51 16.49
CA LEU A 10 3.35 7.76 16.51
C LEU A 10 2.91 8.74 15.40
N LYS A 11 3.68 9.79 15.13
CA LYS A 11 3.39 10.75 14.04
C LYS A 11 3.38 10.03 12.68
N TYR A 12 4.38 9.20 12.42
CA TYR A 12 4.43 8.43 11.17
C TYR A 12 3.32 7.39 11.10
N ALA A 13 2.98 6.71 12.20
CA ALA A 13 1.84 5.79 12.25
C ALA A 13 0.52 6.47 11.88
N ILE A 14 0.22 7.63 12.47
CA ILE A 14 -0.99 8.42 12.16
C ILE A 14 -0.97 8.86 10.68
N SER A 15 0.19 9.30 10.19
CA SER A 15 0.34 9.72 8.79
C SER A 15 0.12 8.55 7.81
N THR A 16 0.66 7.37 8.11
CA THR A 16 0.44 6.15 7.34
C THR A 16 -1.04 5.79 7.27
N VAL A 17 -1.75 5.80 8.41
CA VAL A 17 -3.19 5.50 8.45
C VAL A 17 -3.97 6.54 7.64
N PHE A 18 -3.64 7.82 7.79
CA PHE A 18 -4.27 8.88 7.01
C PHE A 18 -4.09 8.68 5.50
N PHE A 19 -2.86 8.51 5.03
CA PHE A 19 -2.59 8.30 3.61
C PHE A 19 -3.17 6.98 3.09
N LEU A 20 -3.21 5.93 3.91
CA LEU A 20 -3.86 4.67 3.55
C LEU A 20 -5.36 4.85 3.32
N ILE A 21 -6.06 5.59 4.19
CA ILE A 21 -7.49 5.90 4.02
C ILE A 21 -7.70 6.69 2.73
N VAL A 22 -6.89 7.72 2.48
CA VAL A 22 -6.98 8.52 1.25
C VAL A 22 -6.68 7.65 0.02
N THR A 23 -5.71 6.73 0.09
CA THR A 23 -5.41 5.77 -0.99
C THR A 23 -6.61 4.87 -1.27
N ILE A 24 -7.29 4.36 -0.23
CA ILE A 24 -8.50 3.53 -0.40
C ILE A 24 -9.60 4.31 -1.13
N LEU A 25 -9.82 5.57 -0.74
CA LEU A 25 -10.82 6.42 -1.37
C LEU A 25 -10.47 6.71 -2.84
N ASP A 26 -9.21 7.06 -3.12
CA ASP A 26 -8.74 7.34 -4.48
C ASP A 26 -8.79 6.11 -5.38
N VAL A 27 -8.47 4.92 -4.86
CA VAL A 27 -8.66 3.65 -5.57
C VAL A 27 -10.13 3.42 -5.91
N PHE A 28 -11.04 3.68 -4.97
CA PHE A 28 -12.46 3.51 -5.19
C PHE A 28 -12.98 4.47 -6.26
N ASP A 29 -12.60 5.75 -6.17
CA ASP A 29 -12.96 6.78 -7.15
C ASP A 29 -12.38 6.46 -8.54
N LEU A 30 -11.11 6.08 -8.63
CA LEU A 30 -10.45 5.69 -9.89
C LEU A 30 -11.21 4.56 -10.59
N TYR A 31 -11.52 3.46 -9.88
CA TYR A 31 -12.24 2.36 -10.50
C TYR A 31 -13.67 2.73 -10.84
N ASN A 32 -14.35 3.50 -10.00
CA ASN A 32 -15.69 3.99 -10.29
C ASN A 32 -15.71 4.89 -11.54
N ASP A 33 -14.69 5.74 -11.72
CA ASP A 33 -14.54 6.59 -12.88
C ASP A 33 -14.21 5.79 -14.15
N ILE A 34 -13.38 4.74 -14.04
CA ILE A 34 -13.12 3.80 -15.13
C ILE A 34 -14.41 3.09 -15.58
N PHE A 35 -15.18 2.52 -14.63
CA PHE A 35 -16.39 1.77 -14.96
C PHE A 35 -17.54 2.66 -15.49
N ASN A 36 -17.60 3.92 -15.07
CA ASN A 36 -18.62 4.86 -15.52
C ASN A 36 -18.17 5.76 -16.68
N GLY A 37 -16.98 5.54 -17.25
CA GLY A 37 -16.46 6.31 -18.39
C GLY A 37 -16.22 7.79 -18.10
N ARG A 38 -15.89 8.15 -16.85
CA ARG A 38 -15.61 9.53 -16.46
C ARG A 38 -14.18 9.89 -16.82
N GLY A 39 -14.00 11.00 -17.56
CA GLY A 39 -12.73 11.38 -18.20
C GLY A 39 -11.58 11.83 -17.28
N HIS A 40 -11.63 11.57 -15.98
CA HIS A 40 -10.60 11.97 -15.01
C HIS A 40 -9.59 10.86 -14.66
N THR A 41 -9.77 9.66 -15.22
CA THR A 41 -8.99 8.44 -14.92
C THR A 41 -7.47 8.63 -14.87
N ILE A 42 -6.88 9.40 -15.79
CA ILE A 42 -5.42 9.62 -15.83
C ILE A 42 -4.96 10.43 -14.62
N LYS A 43 -5.73 11.45 -14.25
CA LYS A 43 -5.41 12.31 -13.10
C LYS A 43 -5.46 11.51 -11.81
N ASP A 44 -6.50 10.68 -11.65
CA ASP A 44 -6.69 9.85 -10.45
C ASP A 44 -5.60 8.79 -10.35
N LEU A 45 -5.17 8.24 -11.49
CA LEU A 45 -4.06 7.29 -11.52
C LEU A 45 -2.71 7.92 -11.10
N ILE A 46 -2.47 9.20 -11.42
CA ILE A 46 -1.29 9.93 -10.93
C ILE A 46 -1.39 10.14 -9.41
N TRP A 47 -2.57 10.50 -8.91
CA TRP A 47 -2.80 10.65 -7.47
C TRP A 47 -2.59 9.34 -6.72
N LEU A 48 -3.07 8.23 -7.26
CA LEU A 48 -2.86 6.90 -6.70
C LEU A 48 -1.39 6.59 -6.47
N VAL A 49 -0.53 6.87 -7.46
CA VAL A 49 0.92 6.65 -7.34
C VAL A 49 1.52 7.52 -6.23
N ILE A 50 1.13 8.79 -6.14
CA ILE A 50 1.61 9.71 -5.10
C ILE A 50 1.18 9.23 -3.71
N LEU A 51 -0.08 8.81 -3.56
CA LEU A 51 -0.66 8.32 -2.31
C LEU A 51 -0.02 7.02 -1.85
N ILE A 52 0.26 6.11 -2.78
CA ILE A 52 1.02 4.89 -2.53
C ILE A 52 2.42 5.24 -1.99
N LEU A 53 3.15 6.14 -2.65
CA LEU A 53 4.49 6.54 -2.21
C LEU A 53 4.47 7.20 -0.83
N ALA A 54 3.48 8.05 -0.57
CA ALA A 54 3.30 8.68 0.74
C ALA A 54 2.99 7.65 1.83
N THR A 55 2.12 6.67 1.54
CA THR A 55 1.75 5.58 2.47
C THR A 55 2.96 4.70 2.78
N CYS A 56 3.65 4.22 1.75
CA CYS A 56 4.88 3.42 1.90
C CYS A 56 5.97 4.19 2.65
N GLY A 57 6.23 5.44 2.25
CA GLY A 57 7.28 6.26 2.86
C GLY A 57 7.06 6.47 4.36
N ASN A 58 5.84 6.82 4.77
CA ASN A 58 5.51 6.96 6.19
C ASN A 58 5.56 5.62 6.92
N TYR A 59 5.14 4.52 6.29
CA TYR A 59 5.18 3.19 6.88
C TYR A 59 6.62 2.72 7.15
N TYR A 60 7.54 2.89 6.20
CA TYR A 60 8.95 2.55 6.39
C TYR A 60 9.61 3.44 7.45
N LEU A 61 9.37 4.76 7.41
CA LEU A 61 9.86 5.69 8.44
C LEU A 61 9.31 5.35 9.83
N MET A 62 8.08 4.84 9.92
CA MET A 62 7.52 4.35 11.18
C MET A 62 8.28 3.14 11.70
N LYS A 63 8.61 2.16 10.84
CA LYS A 63 9.38 0.97 11.25
C LYS A 63 10.80 1.34 11.70
N ASP A 64 11.47 2.24 10.98
CA ASP A 64 12.87 2.61 11.24
C ASP A 64 13.08 3.46 12.51
N VAL A 65 12.05 4.12 13.04
CA VAL A 65 12.20 4.94 14.25
C VAL A 65 12.29 4.06 15.48
N GLY A 66 13.46 4.13 16.13
CA GLY A 66 13.69 3.59 17.47
C GLY A 66 14.08 2.11 17.52
N THR A 67 14.47 1.52 16.39
CA THR A 67 15.24 0.27 16.33
C THR A 67 16.62 0.54 16.96
N ILE A 68 16.74 0.17 18.23
CA ILE A 68 18.01 -0.04 18.91
C ILE A 68 18.27 -1.54 18.72
N ASP A 69 19.46 -1.93 18.28
CA ASP A 69 19.91 -3.30 17.91
C ASP A 69 19.52 -4.45 18.89
N ASP A 70 18.90 -4.16 20.04
CA ASP A 70 18.48 -5.09 21.10
C ASP A 70 16.96 -5.41 21.11
N ASP A 71 16.10 -4.63 20.43
CA ASP A 71 14.65 -4.98 20.29
C ASP A 71 14.41 -5.98 19.14
N ASP A 72 15.47 -6.29 18.37
CA ASP A 72 15.44 -7.15 17.19
C ASP A 72 15.25 -8.64 17.55
N GLU A 73 15.61 -9.10 18.75
CA GLU A 73 15.46 -10.53 19.12
C GLU A 73 14.00 -10.99 19.24
N ARG A 74 13.08 -10.08 19.58
CA ARG A 74 11.65 -10.43 19.80
C ARG A 74 10.76 -10.10 18.62
N ASP A 75 11.07 -9.05 17.85
CA ASP A 75 10.48 -8.87 16.52
C ASP A 75 10.93 -10.01 15.60
N ALA A 76 12.18 -10.49 15.72
CA ALA A 76 12.63 -11.72 15.06
C ALA A 76 11.79 -12.95 15.45
N TYR A 77 11.20 -13.06 16.64
CA TYR A 77 10.41 -14.24 17.00
C TYR A 77 9.07 -14.34 16.25
N VAL A 78 8.48 -13.20 15.86
CA VAL A 78 7.24 -13.16 15.04
C VAL A 78 7.57 -13.06 13.54
N GLU A 79 8.63 -12.34 13.17
CA GLU A 79 9.13 -12.24 11.78
C GLU A 79 9.84 -13.53 11.30
N MET A 80 10.41 -14.36 12.19
CA MET A 80 11.13 -15.61 11.83
C MET A 80 10.24 -16.66 11.19
N LYS A 81 8.92 -16.64 11.40
CA LYS A 81 8.04 -17.72 10.93
C LYS A 81 7.51 -17.49 9.52
N THR A 82 7.81 -16.36 8.89
CA THR A 82 7.45 -16.09 7.51
C THR A 82 8.61 -15.35 6.88
N ASN A 83 9.33 -16.01 5.98
CA ASN A 83 10.50 -15.51 5.26
C ASN A 83 10.35 -14.03 4.86
N SER A 84 10.76 -13.11 5.75
CA SER A 84 10.31 -11.72 5.76
C SER A 84 10.77 -10.98 4.50
N MET A 85 11.93 -11.38 3.99
CA MET A 85 12.47 -10.94 2.71
C MET A 85 11.56 -11.33 1.53
N MET A 86 11.12 -12.59 1.47
CA MET A 86 10.27 -13.07 0.38
C MET A 86 8.88 -12.43 0.42
N PHE A 87 8.34 -12.21 1.63
CA PHE A 87 7.11 -11.46 1.82
C PHE A 87 7.23 -9.99 1.37
N ASN A 88 8.32 -9.32 1.73
CA ASN A 88 8.58 -7.94 1.30
C ASN A 88 8.74 -7.82 -0.22
N ILE A 89 9.47 -8.75 -0.85
CA ILE A 89 9.61 -8.83 -2.30
C ILE A 89 8.24 -9.03 -2.96
N LEU A 90 7.44 -9.98 -2.45
CA LEU A 90 6.10 -10.24 -2.96
C LEU A 90 5.22 -8.98 -2.86
N ASN A 91 5.30 -8.24 -1.75
CA ASN A 91 4.50 -7.04 -1.53
C ASN A 91 4.85 -5.94 -2.56
N TRP A 92 6.14 -5.78 -2.90
CA TRP A 92 6.58 -4.89 -3.97
C TRP A 92 6.14 -5.36 -5.36
N ILE A 93 6.16 -6.66 -5.62
CA ILE A 93 5.67 -7.21 -6.89
C ILE A 93 4.18 -6.94 -7.05
N ILE A 94 3.38 -7.16 -6.00
CA ILE A 94 1.93 -6.95 -6.01
C ILE A 94 1.59 -5.51 -6.34
N ILE A 95 2.26 -4.53 -5.71
CA ILE A 95 1.96 -3.12 -5.94
C ILE A 95 2.39 -2.65 -7.34
N ILE A 96 3.56 -3.08 -7.82
CA ILE A 96 4.01 -2.75 -9.17
C ILE A 96 3.07 -3.36 -10.20
N ALA A 97 2.69 -4.63 -10.03
CA ALA A 97 1.75 -5.30 -10.92
C ALA A 97 0.38 -4.63 -10.91
N SER A 98 -0.14 -4.24 -9.74
CA SER A 98 -1.40 -3.48 -9.61
C SER A 98 -1.39 -2.21 -10.47
N ILE A 99 -0.32 -1.39 -10.35
CA ILE A 99 -0.19 -0.14 -11.09
C ILE A 99 -0.08 -0.43 -12.59
N VAL A 100 0.80 -1.37 -12.99
CA VAL A 100 1.02 -1.71 -14.39
C VAL A 100 -0.26 -2.19 -15.07
N PHE A 101 -1.00 -3.11 -14.43
CA PHE A 101 -2.25 -3.62 -15.00
C PHE A 101 -3.34 -2.55 -15.07
N SER A 102 -3.44 -1.68 -14.07
CA SER A 102 -4.40 -0.57 -14.06
C SER A 102 -4.08 0.44 -15.16
N VAL A 103 -2.81 0.88 -15.27
CA VAL A 103 -2.34 1.81 -16.32
C VAL A 103 -2.56 1.22 -17.70
N TRP A 104 -2.10 -0.01 -17.92
CA TRP A 104 -2.15 -0.63 -19.23
C TRP A 104 -3.58 -0.90 -19.67
N GLY A 105 -4.46 -1.31 -18.73
CA GLY A 105 -5.89 -1.46 -18.98
C GLY A 105 -6.57 -0.16 -19.40
N VAL A 106 -6.28 0.95 -18.71
CA VAL A 106 -6.78 2.29 -19.09
C VAL A 106 -6.28 2.72 -20.47
N ILE A 107 -4.99 2.52 -20.77
CA ILE A 107 -4.41 2.84 -22.07
C ILE A 107 -5.09 2.02 -23.18
N LEU A 108 -5.29 0.72 -22.97
CA LEU A 108 -5.95 -0.18 -23.92
C LEU A 108 -7.41 0.25 -24.19
N TYR A 109 -8.14 0.59 -23.13
CA TYR A 109 -9.50 1.10 -23.24
C TYR A 109 -9.54 2.38 -24.10
N SER A 110 -8.62 3.31 -23.85
CA SER A 110 -8.59 4.61 -24.54
C SER A 110 -8.11 4.56 -26.00
N ARG A 111 -7.31 3.56 -26.41
CA ARG A 111 -6.63 3.55 -27.72
C ARG A 111 -7.11 2.46 -28.69
N ASN A 112 -7.47 1.28 -28.19
CA ASN A 112 -7.62 0.09 -29.04
C ASN A 112 -9.04 -0.49 -29.07
N GLY A 113 -9.99 0.04 -28.29
CA GLY A 113 -11.40 -0.41 -28.30
C GLY A 113 -11.62 -1.88 -27.89
N ASN A 114 -10.58 -2.58 -27.42
CA ASN A 114 -10.69 -3.95 -26.91
C ASN A 114 -11.13 -3.91 -25.45
N GLU A 115 -12.42 -3.68 -25.25
CA GLU A 115 -13.05 -3.46 -23.95
C GLU A 115 -12.87 -4.66 -23.03
N THR A 116 -13.05 -5.89 -23.53
CA THR A 116 -12.94 -7.11 -22.72
C THR A 116 -11.55 -7.28 -22.12
N LEU A 117 -10.50 -7.11 -22.93
CA LEU A 117 -9.12 -7.21 -22.45
C LEU A 117 -8.82 -6.07 -21.47
N ALA A 118 -9.22 -4.84 -21.81
CA ALA A 118 -8.99 -3.68 -20.96
C ALA A 118 -9.62 -3.85 -19.56
N PHE A 119 -10.90 -4.23 -19.49
CA PHE A 119 -11.59 -4.47 -18.22
C PHE A 119 -10.97 -5.62 -17.44
N THR A 120 -10.52 -6.69 -18.10
CA THR A 120 -9.83 -7.80 -17.43
C THR A 120 -8.57 -7.32 -16.71
N LEU A 121 -7.74 -6.50 -17.37
CA LEU A 121 -6.53 -5.94 -16.76
C LEU A 121 -6.85 -4.97 -15.62
N ILE A 122 -7.87 -4.14 -15.77
CA ILE A 122 -8.34 -3.22 -14.72
C ILE A 122 -8.80 -4.00 -13.48
N ILE A 123 -9.57 -5.09 -13.66
CA ILE A 123 -10.02 -5.95 -12.55
C ILE A 123 -8.83 -6.63 -11.86
N ILE A 124 -7.87 -7.15 -12.62
CA ILE A 124 -6.64 -7.72 -12.05
C ILE A 124 -5.91 -6.67 -11.22
N GLY A 125 -5.77 -5.45 -11.75
CA GLY A 125 -5.20 -4.32 -11.02
C GLY A 125 -5.92 -4.04 -9.70
N ALA A 126 -7.25 -4.01 -9.72
CA ALA A 126 -8.08 -3.74 -8.55
C ALA A 126 -7.92 -4.80 -7.46
N VAL A 127 -7.92 -6.07 -7.85
CA VAL A 127 -7.71 -7.20 -6.92
C VAL A 127 -6.33 -7.12 -6.27
N LEU A 128 -5.29 -6.83 -7.06
CA LEU A 128 -3.92 -6.68 -6.54
C LEU A 128 -3.80 -5.48 -5.58
N SER A 129 -4.43 -4.35 -5.91
CA SER A 129 -4.51 -3.18 -5.00
C SER A 129 -5.17 -3.54 -3.68
N ALA A 130 -6.29 -4.27 -3.71
CA ALA A 130 -7.00 -4.70 -2.50
C ALA A 130 -6.14 -5.65 -1.65
N ILE A 131 -5.44 -6.60 -2.27
CA ILE A 131 -4.51 -7.52 -1.57
C ILE A 131 -3.37 -6.73 -0.91
N TRP A 132 -2.79 -5.76 -1.61
CA TRP A 132 -1.74 -4.91 -1.06
C TRP A 132 -2.23 -4.08 0.13
N ILE A 133 -3.40 -3.45 0.03
CA ILE A 133 -4.02 -2.69 1.12
C ILE A 133 -4.24 -3.58 2.35
N LEU A 134 -4.79 -4.78 2.17
CA LEU A 134 -4.97 -5.76 3.26
C LEU A 134 -3.64 -6.12 3.93
N THR A 135 -2.58 -6.25 3.14
CA THR A 135 -1.24 -6.58 3.62
C THR A 135 -0.69 -5.47 4.52
N ILE A 136 -0.88 -4.19 4.15
CA ILE A 136 -0.51 -3.06 5.01
C ILE A 136 -1.35 -3.03 6.30
N ILE A 137 -2.66 -3.26 6.20
CA ILE A 137 -3.55 -3.27 7.37
C ILE A 137 -3.11 -4.34 8.37
N ILE A 138 -2.86 -5.57 7.90
CA ILE A 138 -2.41 -6.68 8.75
C ILE A 138 -1.10 -6.31 9.45
N ASN A 139 -0.11 -5.80 8.70
CA ASN A 139 1.16 -5.40 9.28
C ASN A 139 1.01 -4.28 10.31
N PHE A 140 0.11 -3.32 10.06
CA PHE A 140 -0.17 -2.25 11.00
C PHE A 140 -0.83 -2.77 12.29
N ILE A 141 -1.75 -3.73 12.19
CA ILE A 141 -2.38 -4.39 13.34
C ILE A 141 -1.33 -5.14 14.17
N VAL A 142 -0.47 -5.95 13.51
CA VAL A 142 0.61 -6.68 14.19
C VAL A 142 1.53 -5.71 14.93
N TRP A 143 1.92 -4.62 14.27
CA TRP A 143 2.72 -3.57 14.90
C TRP A 143 2.00 -2.94 16.11
N ALA A 144 0.71 -2.62 16.01
CA ALA A 144 -0.04 -1.98 17.08
C ALA A 144 -0.17 -2.89 18.32
N VAL A 145 -0.39 -4.20 18.09
CA VAL A 145 -0.41 -5.21 19.15
C VAL A 145 0.94 -5.30 19.85
N ASN A 146 2.03 -5.34 19.10
CA ASN A 146 3.39 -5.39 19.67
C ASN A 146 3.72 -4.11 20.45
N TYR A 147 3.33 -2.95 19.93
CA TYR A 147 3.58 -1.65 20.56
C TYR A 147 2.84 -1.45 21.89
N HIS A 148 1.66 -2.05 22.06
CA HIS A 148 0.90 -1.98 23.33
C HIS A 148 1.35 -3.01 24.37
N LYS A 149 2.02 -4.09 23.94
CA LYS A 149 2.55 -5.11 24.86
C LYS A 149 3.85 -4.67 25.55
N ASN A 150 4.48 -3.61 25.08
CA ASN A 150 5.73 -3.01 25.59
C ASN A 150 5.51 -1.61 26.17
#